data_AF-A0A519E6K9-F1
#
_entry.id   AF-A0A519E6K9-F1
#
_cell.length_a   1.000
_cell.length_b   1.000
_cell.length_c   1.000
_cell.angle_alpha   90.00
_cell.angle_beta   90.00
_cell.angle_gamma   90.00
#
_symmetry.space_group_name_H-M   'P 1'
#
loop_
_entity.id
_entity.type
_entity.pdbx_description
1 polymer ?
#
loop_
_entity_poly.entity_id
_entity_poly.type
_entity_poly.pdbx_seq_one_letter_code
_entity_poly.pdbx_strand_id
1 'polypeptide(L)' 'MASFHDRIPSNMWRVVFYERRGNRVHMDRTGPWLPEKTHARQWADWFREQGYHVALQDQNGGLEKLHVGIPG' A
#
# COMPACT_ATOMS: atom_id res chain seq x y z
N MET A 1 30.52 -0.95 -12.48
CA MET A 1 29.18 -1.37 -12.95
C MET A 1 28.22 -1.17 -11.80
N ALA A 2 27.30 -0.20 -11.88
CA ALA A 2 26.31 0.01 -10.81
C ALA A 2 25.36 -1.19 -10.78
N SER A 3 25.22 -1.84 -9.63
CA SER A 3 24.34 -2.99 -9.46
C SER A 3 22.90 -2.54 -9.69
N PHE A 4 22.07 -3.38 -10.32
CA PHE A 4 20.63 -3.10 -10.46
C PHE A 4 19.95 -2.82 -9.11
N HIS A 5 20.51 -3.31 -8.01
CA HIS A 5 20.06 -3.04 -6.65
C HIS A 5 20.25 -1.57 -6.20
N ASP A 6 21.27 -0.85 -6.68
CA ASP A 6 21.50 0.56 -6.30
C ASP A 6 20.46 1.52 -6.92
N ARG A 7 19.67 1.04 -7.88
CA ARG A 7 18.63 1.82 -8.54
C ARG A 7 17.25 1.65 -7.91
N ILE A 8 17.08 0.69 -7.00
CA ILE A 8 15.81 0.51 -6.31
C ILE A 8 15.82 1.48 -5.14
N PRO A 9 14.95 2.52 -5.15
CA PRO A 9 14.88 3.46 -4.04
C PRO A 9 14.63 2.68 -2.76
N SER A 10 15.44 2.89 -1.72
CA SER A 10 15.41 2.13 -0.46
C SER A 10 14.11 2.27 0.34
N ASN A 11 13.12 2.98 -0.21
CA ASN A 11 11.92 3.45 0.47
C ASN A 11 10.71 3.35 -0.48
N MET A 12 10.51 2.22 -1.17
CA MET A 12 9.31 2.07 -2.01
C MET A 12 8.06 1.80 -1.18
N TRP A 13 6.93 2.30 -1.66
CA TRP A 13 5.61 2.17 -1.05
C TRP A 13 4.59 1.72 -2.08
N ARG A 14 3.60 0.92 -1.67
CA ARG A 14 2.46 0.57 -2.52
C ARG A 14 1.15 0.66 -1.77
N VAL A 15 0.08 0.83 -2.51
CA VAL A 15 -1.28 0.74 -1.98
C VAL A 15 -1.71 -0.72 -1.97
N VAL A 16 -2.24 -1.20 -0.85
CA VAL A 16 -2.78 -2.54 -0.69
C VAL A 16 -4.29 -2.43 -0.50
N PHE A 17 -5.04 -3.18 -1.31
CA PHE A 17 -6.50 -3.21 -1.30
C PHE A 17 -7.00 -4.38 -0.49
N TYR A 18 -8.01 -4.11 0.31
CA TYR A 18 -8.68 -5.10 1.12
C TYR A 18 -10.14 -5.24 0.69
N GLU A 19 -10.61 -6.47 0.69
CA GLU A 19 -12.02 -6.79 0.50
C GLU A 19 -12.57 -7.37 1.81
N ARG A 20 -13.75 -6.90 2.21
CA ARG A 20 -14.47 -7.45 3.34
C ARG A 20 -15.40 -8.56 2.86
N ARG A 21 -15.07 -9.81 3.18
CA ARG A 21 -15.93 -10.97 2.92
C ARG A 21 -16.51 -11.47 4.25
N GLY A 22 -17.72 -11.00 4.56
CA GLY A 22 -18.38 -11.24 5.85
C GLY A 22 -17.60 -10.60 7.02
N ASN A 23 -17.17 -11.42 7.98
CA ASN A 23 -16.40 -10.98 9.15
C ASN A 23 -14.88 -10.98 8.94
N ARG A 24 -14.39 -11.37 7.75
CA ARG A 24 -12.96 -11.42 7.45
C ARG A 24 -12.58 -10.31 6.47
N VAL A 25 -11.41 -9.72 6.69
CA VAL A 25 -10.78 -8.75 5.80
C VAL A 25 -9.62 -9.45 5.13
N HIS A 26 -9.66 -9.57 3.81
CA HIS A 26 -8.63 -10.23 3.02
C HIS A 26 -7.93 -9.20 2.14
N MET A 27 -6.60 -9.33 2.00
CA MET A 27 -5.87 -8.61 0.97
C MET A 27 -6.33 -9.14 -0.40
N ASP A 28 -6.95 -8.28 -1.19
CA ASP A 28 -7.47 -8.63 -2.52
C ASP A 28 -6.42 -8.36 -3.59
N ARG A 29 -5.88 -7.14 -3.62
CA ARG A 29 -4.97 -6.66 -4.67
C ARG A 29 -3.91 -5.71 -4.12
N THR A 30 -2.84 -5.53 -4.88
CA THR A 30 -1.80 -4.53 -4.58
C THR A 30 -1.55 -3.65 -5.79
N GLY A 31 -1.41 -2.35 -5.57
CA GLY A 31 -0.97 -1.39 -6.57
C GLY A 31 0.52 -1.51 -6.90
N PRO A 32 1.00 -0.73 -7.89
CA PRO A 32 2.41 -0.68 -8.24
C PRO A 32 3.25 -0.11 -7.09
N TRP A 33 4.54 -0.45 -7.09
CA TRP A 33 5.52 0.16 -6.20
C TRP A 33 5.84 1.59 -6.67
N LEU A 34 5.71 2.52 -5.73
CA LEU A 34 5.98 3.94 -5.91
C LEU A 34 7.25 4.30 -5.13
N PRO A 35 8.15 5.12 -5.68
CA PRO A 35 9.41 5.48 -5.04
C PRO A 35 9.23 6.41 -3.83
N GLU A 36 8.07 7.06 -3.71
CA GLU A 36 7.79 8.05 -2.67
C GLU A 36 6.50 7.73 -1.92
N LYS A 37 6.57 7.80 -0.59
CA LYS A 37 5.41 7.61 0.29
C LYS A 37 4.28 8.58 0.01
N THR A 38 4.60 9.84 -0.29
CA THR A 38 3.61 10.90 -0.52
C THR A 38 2.70 10.57 -1.70
N HIS A 39 3.27 10.07 -2.80
CA HIS A 39 2.51 9.62 -3.96
C HIS A 39 1.60 8.43 -3.62
N ALA A 40 2.14 7.43 -2.92
CA ALA A 40 1.34 6.27 -2.49
C ALA A 40 0.19 6.69 -1.57
N ARG A 41 0.42 7.67 -0.68
CA ARG A 41 -0.59 8.23 0.21
C ARG A 41 -1.69 8.97 -0.54
N GLN A 42 -1.34 9.83 -1.49
CA GLN A 42 -2.32 10.52 -2.34
C GLN A 42 -3.23 9.54 -3.08
N TRP A 43 -2.68 8.46 -3.62
CA TRP A 43 -3.46 7.41 -4.25
C TRP A 43 -4.37 6.70 -3.24
N ALA A 44 -3.84 6.33 -2.08
CA ALA A 44 -4.63 5.68 -1.05
C ALA A 44 -5.79 6.58 -0.57
N ASP A 45 -5.55 7.88 -0.40
CA ASP A 45 -6.59 8.86 -0.08
C ASP A 45 -7.66 8.93 -1.18
N TRP A 46 -7.25 8.98 -2.46
CA TRP A 46 -8.18 8.96 -3.59
C TRP A 46 -9.03 7.68 -3.63
N PHE A 47 -8.42 6.51 -3.51
CA PHE A 47 -9.14 5.22 -3.49
C PHE A 47 -10.07 5.12 -2.27
N ARG A 48 -9.67 5.66 -1.12
CA ARG A 48 -10.54 5.75 0.05
C ARG A 48 -11.77 6.60 -0.22
N GLU A 49 -11.63 7.75 -0.88
CA GLU A 49 -12.75 8.61 -1.27
C GLU A 49 -13.72 7.91 -2.24
N GLN A 50 -13.21 6.98 -3.05
CA GLN A 50 -14.06 6.13 -3.91
C GLN A 50 -14.71 4.94 -3.16
N GLY A 51 -14.47 4.79 -1.86
CA GLY A 51 -15.08 3.75 -1.01
C GLY A 51 -14.28 2.45 -0.89
N TYR A 52 -13.03 2.41 -1.39
CA TYR A 52 -12.18 1.23 -1.22
C TYR A 52 -11.54 1.16 0.17
N HIS A 53 -11.37 -0.04 0.69
CA HIS A 53 -10.55 -0.28 1.89
C HIS A 53 -9.09 -0.48 1.47
N VAL A 54 -8.23 0.45 1.87
CA VAL A 54 -6.81 0.44 1.48
C VAL A 54 -5.87 0.68 2.66
N ALA A 55 -4.65 0.16 2.54
CA ALA A 55 -3.52 0.49 3.41
C ALA A 55 -2.26 0.80 2.58
N LEU A 56 -1.23 1.34 3.22
CA LEU A 56 0.08 1.48 2.60
C LEU A 56 1.01 0.39 3.08
N GLN A 57 1.78 -0.19 2.17
CA GLN A 57 2.81 -1.14 2.50
C GLN A 57 4.16 -0.61 2.05
N ASP A 58 5.14 -0.63 2.95
CA ASP A 58 6.54 -0.40 2.59
C ASP A 58 7.17 -1.67 1.98
N GLN A 59 8.30 -1.49 1.30
CA GLN A 59 9.04 -2.60 0.67
C GLN A 59 9.54 -3.68 1.65
N ASN A 60 9.65 -3.37 2.94
CA ASN A 60 10.07 -4.32 3.98
C ASN A 60 8.89 -5.11 4.55
N GLY A 61 7.67 -4.86 4.07
CA GLY A 61 6.44 -5.52 4.47
C GLY A 61 5.68 -4.79 5.58
N GLY A 62 6.17 -3.65 6.07
CA GLY A 62 5.50 -2.83 7.08
C GLY A 62 4.21 -2.22 6.54
N LEU A 63 3.12 -2.35 7.29
CA LEU A 63 1.81 -1.81 6.93
C LEU A 63 1.49 -0.55 7.74
N GLU A 64 1.17 0.53 7.05
CA GLU A 64 0.59 1.73 7.65
C GLU A 64 -0.92 1.75 7.40
N LYS A 65 -1.67 1.67 8.52
CA LYS A 65 -3.13 1.69 8.49
C LYS A 65 -3.63 3.10 8.27
N LEU A 66 -4.36 3.28 7.18
CA LEU A 66 -5.10 4.51 6.91
C LEU A 66 -6.57 4.43 7.36
N HIS A 67 -7.01 3.27 7.88
CA HIS A 67 -8.40 3.01 8.29
C HIS A 67 -8.49 2.17 9.58
N VAL A 68 -9.51 2.43 10.40
CA VAL A 68 -9.86 1.62 11.58
C VAL A 68 -10.56 0.34 11.09
N GLY A 69 -10.03 -0.84 11.42
CA GLY A 69 -10.65 -2.13 11.07
C GLY A 69 -9.98 -2.92 9.94
N ILE A 70 -8.86 -2.44 9.39
CA ILE A 70 -8.02 -3.24 8.48
C ILE A 70 -6.95 -3.99 9.30
N PRO A 71 -6.65 -5.27 9.01
CA PRO A 71 -5.55 -6.01 9.63
C PRO A 71 -4.22 -5.27 9.41
N GLY A 72 -3.32 -5.36 10.38
CA GLY A 72 -1.93 -4.89 10.26
C GLY A 72 -1.03 -6.00 10.72
#